data_AF-A0AAW0VPL7-F1
#
_entry.id   AF-A0AAW0VPL7-F1
#
_cell.length_a   1.000
_cell.length_b   1.000
_cell.length_c   1.000
_cell.angle_alpha   90.00
_cell.angle_beta   90.00
_cell.angle_gamma   90.00
#
_symmetry.space_group_name_H-M   'P 1'
#
loop_
_entity.id
_entity.type
_entity.pdbx_description
1 polymer ?
#
loop_
_entity_poly.entity_id
_entity_poly.type
_entity_poly.pdbx_seq_one_letter_code
_entity_poly.pdbx_strand_id
1 'polypeptide(L)'
;FLEGMQLKYNKAAEKAGVHIVGACGYDSIPAEIGILHMIKNFKGELNSVEMFATVSTRGADSTIHTGTMESAALAIANQSEIGRIRQELFPVPLPKPKFKVAK
;
A
#
# COMPACT_ATOMS: atom_id res chain seq x y z
N PHE A 1 -8.81 4.13 5.84
CA PHE A 1 -7.51 3.93 5.15
C PHE A 1 -6.45 3.43 6.13
N LEU A 2 -5.42 2.77 5.62
CA LEU A 2 -4.38 2.12 6.42
C LEU A 2 -3.62 3.13 7.28
N GLU A 3 -3.38 4.33 6.77
CA GLU A 3 -2.73 5.41 7.50
C GLU A 3 -3.54 5.80 8.75
N GLY A 4 -4.87 5.84 8.67
CA GLY A 4 -5.72 6.10 9.83
C GLY A 4 -5.63 5.00 10.90
N MET A 5 -5.54 3.74 10.48
CA MET A 5 -5.33 2.60 11.39
C MET A 5 -3.98 2.69 12.10
N GLN A 6 -2.93 3.04 11.35
CA GLN A 6 -1.59 3.25 11.90
C GLN A 6 -1.60 4.39 12.92
N LEU A 7 -2.15 5.56 12.56
CA LEU A 7 -2.18 6.73 13.43
C LEU A 7 -2.92 6.44 14.74
N LYS A 8 -4.04 5.71 14.67
CA LYS A 8 -4.90 5.44 15.82
C LYS A 8 -4.37 4.33 16.72
N TYR A 9 -3.83 3.25 16.15
CA TYR A 9 -3.61 2.01 16.89
C TYR A 9 -2.15 1.59 17.05
N ASN A 10 -1.19 2.21 16.35
CA ASN A 10 0.21 1.77 16.40
C ASN A 10 0.76 1.70 17.84
N LYS A 11 0.58 2.75 18.64
CA LYS A 11 1.03 2.77 20.06
C LYS A 11 0.30 1.77 20.94
N ALA A 12 -0.98 1.50 20.66
CA ALA A 12 -1.77 0.55 21.43
C ALA A 12 -1.33 -0.89 21.13
N ALA A 13 -1.11 -1.20 19.85
CA ALA A 13 -0.60 -2.49 19.40
C ALA A 13 0.78 -2.78 19.99
N GLU A 14 1.68 -1.79 19.97
CA GLU A 14 3.00 -1.88 20.58
C GLU A 14 2.92 -2.20 22.08
N LYS A 15 2.11 -1.45 22.85
CA LYS A 15 1.92 -1.70 24.29
C LYS A 15 1.33 -3.07 24.59
N ALA A 16 0.49 -3.58 23.71
CA ALA A 16 -0.12 -4.90 23.84
C ALA A 16 0.78 -6.04 23.31
N GLY A 17 1.95 -5.73 22.73
CA GLY A 17 2.84 -6.73 22.14
C GLY A 17 2.26 -7.42 20.91
N VAL A 18 1.35 -6.77 20.19
CA VAL A 18 0.71 -7.31 18.98
C VAL A 18 1.08 -6.49 17.75
N HIS A 19 1.00 -7.13 16.58
CA HIS A 19 1.28 -6.48 15.31
C HIS A 19 0.02 -6.46 14.42
N ILE A 20 -0.27 -5.31 13.82
CA ILE A 20 -1.41 -5.14 12.92
C ILE A 20 -0.88 -5.18 11.49
N VAL A 21 -1.18 -6.26 10.77
CA VAL A 21 -0.82 -6.39 9.36
C VAL A 21 -1.95 -5.83 8.51
N GLY A 22 -1.70 -4.68 7.89
CA GLY A 22 -2.59 -4.09 6.86
C GLY A 22 -2.26 -4.60 5.46
N ALA A 23 -2.99 -4.12 4.46
CA ALA A 23 -2.71 -4.41 3.04
C ALA A 23 -2.53 -5.92 2.74
N CYS A 24 -3.41 -6.77 3.24
CA CYS A 24 -3.35 -8.22 2.99
C CYS A 24 -4.21 -8.66 1.79
N GLY A 25 -4.57 -7.72 0.91
CA GLY A 25 -5.44 -7.93 -0.24
C GLY A 25 -4.72 -8.47 -1.48
N TYR A 26 -5.52 -8.67 -2.54
CA TYR A 26 -5.07 -9.20 -3.83
C TYR A 26 -3.99 -8.35 -4.52
N ASP A 27 -4.04 -7.03 -4.40
CA ASP A 27 -3.05 -6.12 -5.00
C ASP A 27 -1.74 -6.08 -4.20
N SER A 28 -1.76 -6.50 -2.94
CA SER A 28 -0.71 -6.22 -1.97
C SER A 28 0.18 -7.43 -1.73
N ILE A 29 -0.38 -8.58 -1.33
CA ILE A 29 0.43 -9.79 -1.05
C ILE A 29 1.19 -10.28 -2.31
N PRO A 30 0.55 -10.42 -3.48
CA PRO A 30 1.25 -10.83 -4.70
C PRO A 30 2.34 -9.85 -5.12
N ALA A 31 2.10 -8.54 -4.97
CA ALA A 31 3.09 -7.50 -5.26
C ALA A 31 4.31 -7.62 -4.33
N GLU A 32 4.09 -7.79 -3.03
CA GLU A 32 5.16 -7.94 -2.04
C GLU A 32 6.00 -9.19 -2.31
N ILE A 33 5.37 -10.32 -2.66
CA ILE A 33 6.10 -11.55 -3.03
C ILE A 33 6.98 -11.31 -4.27
N GLY A 34 6.48 -10.58 -5.27
CA GLY A 34 7.25 -10.21 -6.46
C GLY A 34 8.46 -9.33 -6.12
N ILE A 35 8.28 -8.31 -5.29
CA ILE A 35 9.36 -7.44 -4.80
C ILE A 35 10.41 -8.26 -4.04
N LEU A 36 9.99 -9.12 -3.11
CA LEU A 36 10.89 -9.98 -2.34
C LEU A 36 11.71 -10.91 -3.23
N HIS A 37 11.11 -11.45 -4.30
CA HIS A 37 11.82 -12.24 -5.29
C HIS A 37 12.90 -11.39 -5.99
N MET A 38 12.56 -10.18 -6.43
CA MET A 38 13.52 -9.27 -7.08
C MET A 38 14.66 -8.88 -6.15
N ILE A 39 14.39 -8.50 -4.90
CA ILE A 39 15.41 -8.15 -3.91
C ILE A 39 16.40 -9.30 -3.72
N LYS A 40 15.92 -10.54 -3.63
CA LYS A 40 16.77 -11.72 -3.39
C LYS A 40 17.67 -12.08 -4.58
N ASN A 41 17.21 -11.81 -5.80
CA ASN A 41 17.87 -12.30 -7.02
C ASN A 41 18.57 -11.20 -7.81
N PHE A 42 18.33 -9.92 -7.49
CA PHE A 42 18.98 -8.81 -8.17
C PHE A 42 20.44 -8.68 -7.71
N LYS A 43 21.37 -8.70 -8.67
CA LYS A 43 22.80 -8.56 -8.41
C LYS A 43 23.15 -7.08 -8.24
N GLY A 44 22.96 -6.56 -7.03
CA GLY A 44 23.24 -5.17 -6.67
C GLY A 44 22.16 -4.57 -5.78
N GLU A 45 22.11 -3.24 -5.71
CA GLU A 45 21.04 -2.53 -4.99
C GLU A 45 19.84 -2.34 -5.91
N LEU A 46 18.67 -2.85 -5.50
CA LEU A 46 17.42 -2.67 -6.22
C LEU A 46 16.91 -1.23 -6.01
N ASN A 47 16.87 -0.43 -7.08
CA ASN A 47 16.44 0.96 -7.02
C ASN A 47 14.93 1.15 -7.20
N SER A 48 14.31 0.41 -8.12
CA SER A 48 12.88 0.52 -8.44
C SER A 48 12.35 -0.77 -9.07
N VAL A 49 11.06 -1.03 -8.88
CA VAL A 49 10.32 -2.14 -9.49
C VAL A 49 9.02 -1.59 -10.05
N GLU A 50 8.72 -1.93 -11.30
CA GLU A 50 7.41 -1.67 -11.90
C GLU A 50 6.67 -2.99 -12.03
N MET A 51 5.41 -2.99 -11.61
CA MET A 51 4.54 -4.17 -11.63
C MET A 51 3.29 -3.82 -12.42
N PHE A 52 2.94 -4.70 -13.34
CA PHE A 52 1.75 -4.56 -14.18
C PHE A 52 0.80 -5.71 -13.88
N ALA A 53 -0.48 -5.38 -13.71
CA ALA A 53 -1.55 -6.35 -13.56
C ALA A 53 -2.55 -6.14 -14.69
N THR A 54 -2.93 -7.24 -15.34
CA THR A 54 -3.98 -7.24 -16.37
C THR A 54 -5.17 -8.00 -15.82
N VAL A 55 -6.31 -7.33 -15.73
CA VAL A 55 -7.58 -7.97 -15.39
C VAL A 55 -8.32 -8.25 -16.69
N SER A 56 -8.56 -9.53 -16.99
CA SER A 56 -9.39 -9.93 -18.11
C SER A 56 -10.85 -10.04 -17.65
N THR A 57 -11.71 -9.22 -18.24
CA THR A 57 -13.16 -9.29 -18.03
C THR A 57 -13.83 -9.96 -19.22
N ARG A 58 -14.80 -10.84 -18.98
CA ARG A 58 -15.68 -11.37 -20.04
C ARG A 58 -16.90 -10.47 -20.15
N GLY A 59 -16.83 -9.45 -21.01
CA GLY A 59 -17.98 -8.59 -21.35
C GLY A 59 -18.50 -7.75 -20.17
N ALA A 60 -19.76 -7.31 -20.27
CA ALA A 60 -20.43 -6.44 -19.30
C ALA A 60 -20.71 -7.10 -17.94
N ASP A 61 -20.48 -8.42 -17.80
CA ASP A 61 -20.80 -9.22 -16.61
C ASP A 61 -19.60 -9.35 -15.65
N SER A 62 -18.60 -8.47 -15.75
CA SER A 62 -17.51 -8.44 -14.77
C SER A 62 -18.03 -8.01 -13.41
N THR A 63 -17.94 -8.90 -12.43
CA THR A 63 -18.33 -8.60 -11.06
C THR A 63 -17.15 -8.05 -10.28
N ILE A 64 -17.40 -7.00 -9.49
CA ILE A 64 -16.46 -6.50 -8.49
C ILE A 64 -17.02 -6.90 -7.14
N HIS A 65 -16.16 -7.41 -6.26
CA HIS A 65 -16.56 -7.73 -4.89
C HIS A 65 -17.10 -6.48 -4.18
N THR A 66 -18.25 -6.59 -3.50
CA THR A 66 -18.92 -5.44 -2.85
C THR A 66 -17.98 -4.68 -1.93
N GLY A 67 -17.16 -5.40 -1.14
CA GLY A 67 -16.18 -4.76 -0.25
C GLY A 67 -15.13 -3.91 -0.98
N THR A 68 -14.77 -4.25 -2.22
CA THR A 68 -13.88 -3.44 -3.05
C THR A 68 -14.58 -2.15 -3.49
N MET A 69 -15.84 -2.25 -3.92
CA MET A 69 -16.64 -1.09 -4.32
C MET A 69 -16.85 -0.11 -3.16
N GLU A 70 -17.21 -0.62 -1.98
CA GLU A 70 -17.41 0.19 -0.77
C GLU A 70 -16.10 0.86 -0.34
N SER A 71 -14.99 0.11 -0.36
CA SER A 71 -13.67 0.66 -0.03
C SER A 71 -13.26 1.78 -0.99
N ALA A 72 -13.53 1.63 -2.28
CA ALA A 72 -13.26 2.65 -3.28
C ALA A 72 -14.13 3.91 -3.08
N ALA A 73 -15.42 3.75 -2.81
CA ALA A 73 -16.32 4.86 -2.49
C ALA A 73 -15.84 5.63 -1.25
N LEU A 74 -15.47 4.92 -0.19
CA LEU A 74 -14.90 5.52 1.02
C LEU A 74 -13.56 6.21 0.74
N ALA A 75 -12.76 5.74 -0.21
CA ALA A 75 -11.48 6.34 -0.57
C ALA A 75 -11.66 7.69 -1.23
N ILE A 76 -12.61 7.77 -2.15
CA ILE A 76 -12.97 9.01 -2.81
C ILE A 76 -13.57 9.99 -1.79
N ALA A 77 -14.52 9.53 -0.98
CA ALA A 77 -15.20 10.37 0.00
C ALA A 77 -14.26 10.97 1.07
N ASN A 78 -13.15 10.29 1.39
CA ASN A 78 -12.21 10.71 2.44
C ASN A 78 -10.84 11.13 1.90
N GLN A 79 -10.71 11.39 0.59
CA GLN A 79 -9.42 11.65 -0.04
C GLN A 79 -8.69 12.86 0.56
N SER A 80 -9.43 13.90 0.96
CA SER A 80 -8.89 15.12 1.58
C SER A 80 -8.24 14.86 2.94
N GLU A 81 -8.74 13.90 3.71
CA GLU A 81 -8.24 13.59 5.05
C GLU A 81 -6.87 12.89 5.02
N ILE A 82 -6.56 12.17 3.94
CA ILE A 82 -5.32 11.40 3.81
C ILE A 82 -4.09 12.30 3.90
N GLY A 83 -4.15 13.50 3.30
CA GLY A 83 -3.06 14.47 3.35
C GLY A 83 -2.70 14.87 4.79
N ARG A 84 -3.72 15.20 5.58
CA ARG A 84 -3.57 15.57 7.00
C ARG A 84 -3.02 14.40 7.82
N ILE A 85 -3.58 13.20 7.66
CA ILE A 85 -3.12 12.00 8.38
C ILE A 85 -1.64 11.70 8.09
N ARG A 86 -1.21 11.85 6.83
CA ARG A 86 0.19 11.63 6.44
C ARG A 86 1.15 12.65 7.05
N GLN A 87 0.73 13.91 7.18
CA GLN A 87 1.53 14.93 7.87
C GLN A 87 1.73 14.59 9.36
N GLU A 88 0.71 14.06 10.02
CA GLU A 88 0.80 13.63 11.42
C GLU A 88 1.65 12.37 11.59
N LEU A 89 1.54 11.40 10.69
CA LEU A 89 2.33 10.15 10.73
C LEU A 89 3.80 10.34 10.36
N PHE A 90 4.08 11.21 9.38
CA PHE A 90 5.40 11.40 8.79
C PHE A 90 5.83 12.87 8.89
N PRO A 91 6.03 13.40 10.11
CA PRO A 91 6.43 14.80 10.30
C PRO A 91 7.84 15.08 9.75
N VAL A 92 8.68 14.05 9.68
CA VAL A 92 10.01 14.11 9.07
C VAL A 92 9.96 13.43 7.71
N PRO A 93 10.29 14.15 6.61
CA PRO A 93 10.34 13.57 5.28
C PRO A 93 11.38 12.46 5.17
N LEU A 94 11.15 11.50 4.29
CA LEU A 94 12.15 10.50 3.94
C LEU A 94 13.40 11.16 3.31
N PRO A 95 14.59 10.61 3.54
CA PRO A 95 15.82 11.11 2.93
C PRO A 95 15.73 11.06 1.40
N LYS A 96 16.45 11.98 0.73
CA LYS A 96 16.49 12.00 -0.72
C LYS A 96 17.19 10.72 -1.23
N PRO A 97 16.60 10.00 -2.20
CA PRO A 97 17.22 8.81 -2.74
C PRO A 97 18.51 9.17 -3.48
N LYS A 98 19.54 8.32 -3.33
CA LYS A 98 20.86 8.50 -3.98
C LYS A 98 20.76 8.36 -5.50
N PHE A 99 19.94 7.44 -5.96
CA PHE A 99 19.68 7.20 -7.37
C PHE A 99 18.28 7.69 -7.70
N LYS A 100 18.11 8.34 -8.86
CA LYS A 100 16.79 8.77 -9.31
C LYS A 100 16.03 7.55 -9.80
N VAL A 101 14.77 7.43 -9.40
CA VAL A 101 13.83 6.50 -10.02
C VAL A 101 13.51 7.04 -11.42
N ALA A 102 13.63 6.22 -12.45
CA ALA A 102 13.20 6.57 -13.79
C ALA A 102 11.69 6.87 -13.76
N LYS A 103 11.26 7.95 -14.39
CA LYS A 103 9.85 8.37 -14.44
C LYS A 103 9.19 7.86 -15.70
#